data_AF-A0A419EGP4-F1
#
_entry.id   AF-A0A419EGP4-F1
#
_cell.length_a   1.000
_cell.length_b   1.000
_cell.length_c   1.000
_cell.angle_alpha   90.00
_cell.angle_beta   90.00
_cell.angle_gamma   90.00
#
_symmetry.space_group_name_H-M   'P 1'
#
loop_
_entity.id
_entity.type
_entity.pdbx_description
1 polymer ?
#
loop_
_entity_poly.entity_id
_entity_poly.type
_entity_poly.pdbx_seq_one_letter_code
_entity_poly.pdbx_strand_id
1 'polypeptide(L)'
;MLYPRLRLARNFLTDDGVLVVSIDDTEVHNLRAILDEIFGEENFISELIWKSRQFPDARAVTNVSNDHEYILVYSRTDLFGFRGISRDETKFSNPDNDPRGDWMSRSMLGLATKEQRPNLHYVFKDPKTGNKFSPPANTGWRYSKDRMEGLIAENKILFPPSPSGRPREKKFRSEMTKEFISFPSIIDDVYTSHGTSEIRELFGADVFDFPKPSELIRRIVEQCSSNNDIVMDFFAGSCSTVQAVFAQNIADEQSRNFIVVQLPEPTKQGSESQKAGFRNIADIGRERIRRLVKKNRKKNGQPELSQKRAFGFKSYELDKSMFIEWQPFSGKDTSQLELRFGKAEMPLAEGWKPENLLAEILLLQGFPLDSQVRSLPEFKANAVQQVTSEFVTHPLYVCLDKKIKPETVAKLKLGSEDIFVCLDSALSDEAKVKLADQCNLKVI
;
A
#
# COMPACT_ATOMS: atom_id res chain seq x y z
N MET A 1 -11.42 20.12 -0.52
CA MET A 1 -10.31 19.57 -1.33
C MET A 1 -10.21 18.04 -1.26
N LEU A 2 -10.19 17.43 -0.07
CA LEU A 2 -9.98 15.98 0.08
C LEU A 2 -11.20 15.11 -0.29
N TYR A 3 -12.42 15.57 0.00
CA TYR A 3 -13.65 14.80 -0.24
C TYR A 3 -13.74 14.09 -1.61
N PRO A 4 -13.61 14.79 -2.77
CA PRO A 4 -13.71 14.12 -4.08
C PRO A 4 -12.57 13.11 -4.32
N ARG A 5 -11.38 13.35 -3.75
CA ARG A 5 -10.23 12.44 -3.87
C ARG A 5 -10.47 11.17 -3.07
N LEU A 6 -10.95 11.30 -1.83
CA LEU A 6 -11.27 10.16 -0.95
C LEU A 6 -12.44 9.33 -1.50
N ARG A 7 -13.46 9.99 -2.04
CA ARG A 7 -14.59 9.31 -2.71
C ARG A 7 -14.12 8.51 -3.92
N LEU A 8 -13.20 9.06 -4.72
CA LEU A 8 -12.60 8.33 -5.84
C LEU A 8 -11.68 7.19 -5.36
N ALA A 9 -10.86 7.42 -4.34
CA ALA A 9 -9.98 6.41 -3.76
C ALA A 9 -10.76 5.17 -3.28
N ARG A 10 -11.92 5.37 -2.66
CA ARG A 10 -12.81 4.27 -2.27
C ARG A 10 -13.27 3.41 -3.45
N ASN A 11 -13.40 3.96 -4.65
CA ASN A 11 -13.79 3.18 -5.84
C ASN A 11 -12.67 2.28 -6.35
N PHE A 12 -11.40 2.57 -6.01
CA PHE A 12 -10.25 1.76 -6.42
C PHE A 12 -9.93 0.62 -5.44
N LEU A 13 -10.49 0.64 -4.24
CA LEU A 13 -10.28 -0.43 -3.26
C LEU A 13 -11.11 -1.67 -3.64
N THR A 14 -10.49 -2.84 -3.51
CA THR A 14 -11.19 -4.12 -3.46
C THR A 14 -12.10 -4.18 -2.23
N ASP A 15 -12.98 -5.17 -2.14
CA ASP A 15 -13.90 -5.30 -0.99
C ASP A 15 -13.14 -5.49 0.33
N ASP A 16 -12.00 -6.19 0.30
CA ASP A 16 -11.05 -6.34 1.41
C ASP A 16 -9.98 -5.23 1.49
N GLY A 17 -10.08 -4.21 0.63
CA GLY A 17 -9.15 -3.10 0.57
C GLY A 17 -9.26 -2.13 1.75
N VAL A 18 -8.17 -1.42 2.03
CA VAL A 18 -8.05 -0.50 3.17
C VAL A 18 -7.46 0.85 2.75
N LEU A 19 -8.01 1.93 3.30
CA LEU A 19 -7.45 3.26 3.25
C LEU A 19 -6.73 3.57 4.56
N VAL A 20 -5.50 4.07 4.46
CA VAL A 20 -4.71 4.51 5.60
C VAL A 20 -4.27 5.96 5.39
N VAL A 21 -4.56 6.84 6.34
CA VAL A 21 -4.28 8.28 6.22
C VAL A 21 -3.54 8.80 7.44
N SER A 22 -2.34 9.34 7.24
CA SER A 22 -1.62 10.09 8.28
C SER A 22 -2.17 11.51 8.38
N ILE A 23 -2.38 11.99 9.60
CA ILE A 23 -2.92 13.33 9.88
C ILE A 23 -2.44 13.84 11.24
N ASP A 24 -2.30 15.15 11.39
CA ASP A 24 -2.01 15.79 12.67
C ASP A 24 -3.29 16.05 13.48
N ASP A 25 -3.16 16.70 14.64
CA ASP A 25 -4.27 17.10 15.50
C ASP A 25 -5.14 18.22 14.91
N THR A 26 -4.64 18.96 13.93
CA THR A 26 -5.35 20.10 13.33
C THR A 26 -6.64 19.66 12.63
N GLU A 27 -6.58 18.56 11.85
CA GLU A 27 -7.66 18.16 10.95
C GLU A 27 -8.18 16.73 11.18
N VAL A 28 -7.67 16.00 12.18
CA VAL A 28 -8.05 14.59 12.43
C VAL A 28 -9.56 14.41 12.58
N HIS A 29 -10.25 15.29 13.31
CA HIS A 29 -11.69 15.19 13.54
C HIS A 29 -12.52 15.48 12.29
N ASN A 30 -12.12 16.46 11.49
CA ASN A 30 -12.80 16.80 10.24
C ASN A 30 -12.58 15.71 9.19
N LEU A 31 -11.36 15.18 9.10
CA LEU A 31 -11.03 14.07 8.22
C LEU A 31 -11.80 12.81 8.62
N ARG A 32 -11.86 12.50 9.92
CA ARG A 32 -12.65 11.39 10.47
C ARG A 32 -14.11 11.48 10.03
N ALA A 33 -14.75 12.63 10.22
CA ALA A 33 -16.15 12.83 9.83
C ALA A 33 -16.37 12.62 8.31
N ILE A 34 -15.46 13.11 7.47
CA ILE A 34 -15.52 12.89 6.02
C ILE A 34 -15.35 11.41 5.66
N LEU A 35 -14.46 10.70 6.35
CA LEU A 35 -14.24 9.27 6.12
C LEU A 35 -15.43 8.44 6.59
N ASP A 36 -16.06 8.76 7.72
CA ASP A 36 -17.30 8.12 8.17
C ASP A 36 -18.42 8.29 7.12
N GLU A 37 -18.55 9.47 6.50
CA GLU A 37 -19.54 9.70 5.43
C GLU A 37 -19.23 8.87 4.16
N ILE A 38 -17.97 8.78 3.76
CA ILE A 38 -17.57 8.12 2.51
C ILE A 38 -17.53 6.60 2.64
N PHE A 39 -17.03 6.09 3.77
CA PHE A 39 -16.80 4.66 4.00
C PHE A 39 -17.91 3.99 4.81
N GLY A 40 -18.66 4.74 5.62
CA GLY A 40 -19.51 4.21 6.68
C GLY A 40 -18.72 4.11 7.99
N GLU A 41 -19.31 4.57 9.09
CA GLU A 41 -18.69 4.53 10.43
C GLU A 41 -18.38 3.08 10.87
N GLU A 42 -19.19 2.11 10.43
CA GLU A 42 -19.01 0.69 10.70
C GLU A 42 -17.72 0.11 10.09
N ASN A 43 -17.16 0.77 9.07
CA ASN A 43 -15.92 0.35 8.41
C ASN A 43 -14.67 1.05 8.98
N PHE A 44 -14.83 1.82 10.06
CA PHE A 44 -13.69 2.31 10.84
C PHE A 44 -13.00 1.16 11.57
N ILE A 45 -11.69 1.02 11.36
CA ILE A 45 -10.90 -0.06 11.97
C ILE A 45 -10.18 0.43 13.22
N SER A 46 -9.41 1.50 13.10
CA SER A 46 -8.61 2.04 14.21
C SER A 46 -8.09 3.43 13.89
N GLU A 47 -7.84 4.19 14.96
CA GLU A 47 -6.99 5.38 14.94
C GLU A 47 -5.69 4.98 15.65
N LEU A 48 -4.60 4.89 14.91
CA LEU A 48 -3.28 4.59 15.48
C LEU A 48 -2.62 5.90 15.90
N ILE A 49 -1.88 5.85 17.01
CA ILE A 49 -1.08 6.97 17.52
C ILE A 49 0.37 6.70 17.15
N TRP A 50 0.97 7.61 16.39
CA TRP A 50 2.38 7.56 16.05
C TRP A 50 3.15 8.64 16.81
N LYS A 51 4.06 8.24 17.71
CA LYS A 51 4.97 9.16 18.38
C LYS A 51 6.01 9.66 17.36
N SER A 52 5.75 10.80 16.74
CA SER A 52 6.56 11.34 15.64
C SER A 52 7.88 11.94 16.13
N ARG A 53 7.97 12.33 17.41
CA ARG A 53 9.18 12.91 18.04
C ARG A 53 9.82 11.97 19.05
N GLN A 54 11.15 11.89 19.02
CA GLN A 54 11.89 11.11 20.03
C GLN A 54 11.91 11.81 21.39
N PHE A 55 12.06 13.13 21.38
CA PHE A 55 12.17 13.98 22.57
C PHE A 55 11.14 15.13 22.50
N PRO A 56 10.59 15.55 23.64
CA PRO A 56 9.71 16.71 23.71
C PRO A 56 10.36 17.99 23.17
N ASP A 57 9.56 18.85 22.54
CA ASP A 57 9.97 20.17 22.07
C ASP A 57 10.09 21.16 23.23
N ALA A 58 11.32 21.43 23.64
CA ALA A 58 11.62 22.41 24.68
C ALA A 58 11.20 23.85 24.33
N ARG A 59 10.79 24.13 23.08
CA ARG A 59 10.37 25.45 22.61
C ARG A 59 8.85 25.64 22.61
N ALA A 60 8.08 24.64 23.08
CA ALA A 60 6.62 24.70 23.09
C ALA A 60 6.11 25.85 23.99
N VAL A 61 5.46 26.84 23.38
CA VAL A 61 4.99 28.07 24.07
C VAL A 61 3.95 27.76 25.16
N THR A 62 3.11 26.74 24.94
CA THR A 62 2.07 26.32 25.88
C THR A 62 2.58 25.36 26.97
N ASN A 63 3.88 25.05 26.98
CA ASN A 63 4.50 23.98 27.76
C ASN A 63 3.96 22.56 27.46
N VAL A 64 3.23 22.39 26.36
CA VAL A 64 2.79 21.08 25.85
C VAL A 64 3.52 20.80 24.55
N SER A 65 4.34 19.75 24.54
CA SER A 65 4.95 19.27 23.30
C SER A 65 3.96 18.40 22.54
N ASN A 66 3.72 18.74 21.27
CA ASN A 66 2.96 17.88 20.37
C ASN A 66 3.92 16.83 19.77
N ASP A 67 3.95 15.66 20.39
CA ASP A 67 4.92 14.58 20.13
C ASP A 67 4.33 13.41 19.32
N HIS A 68 3.06 13.48 18.95
CA HIS A 68 2.37 12.42 18.20
C HIS A 68 1.52 12.94 17.05
N GLU A 69 1.30 12.07 16.09
CA GLU A 69 0.36 12.22 14.97
C GLU A 69 -0.60 11.03 14.96
N TYR A 70 -1.65 11.11 14.15
CA TYR A 70 -2.66 10.08 14.01
C TYR A 70 -2.56 9.38 12.66
N ILE A 71 -2.94 8.10 12.63
CA ILE A 71 -3.11 7.33 11.41
C ILE A 71 -4.51 6.71 11.44
N LEU A 72 -5.40 7.24 10.61
CA LEU A 72 -6.76 6.74 10.47
C LEU A 72 -6.78 5.53 9.52
N VAL A 73 -7.50 4.48 9.91
CA VAL A 73 -7.62 3.24 9.13
C VAL A 73 -9.09 2.92 8.89
N TYR A 74 -9.47 2.85 7.61
CA TYR A 74 -10.81 2.49 7.16
C TYR A 74 -10.73 1.35 6.16
N SER A 75 -11.54 0.32 6.35
CA SER A 75 -11.73 -0.71 5.35
C SER A 75 -12.80 -0.30 4.35
N ARG A 76 -12.84 -0.95 3.18
CA ARG A 76 -13.94 -0.74 2.25
C ARG A 76 -15.23 -1.44 2.70
N THR A 77 -15.07 -2.61 3.29
CA THR A 77 -16.14 -3.44 3.86
C THR A 77 -15.64 -4.08 5.16
N ASP A 78 -16.46 -4.91 5.82
CA ASP A 78 -16.12 -5.64 7.04
C ASP A 78 -15.15 -6.82 6.83
N LEU A 79 -14.69 -7.06 5.59
CA LEU A 79 -13.80 -8.17 5.24
C LEU A 79 -12.33 -7.96 5.64
N PHE A 80 -11.92 -6.73 5.94
CA PHE A 80 -10.53 -6.41 6.25
C PHE A 80 -10.21 -6.58 7.75
N GLY A 81 -9.01 -7.09 8.03
CA GLY A 81 -8.41 -7.07 9.36
C GLY A 81 -6.90 -7.03 9.32
N PHE A 82 -6.28 -6.36 10.30
CA PHE A 82 -4.83 -6.37 10.46
C PHE A 82 -4.29 -7.80 10.59
N ARG A 83 -3.21 -8.12 9.85
CA ARG A 83 -2.49 -9.40 9.96
C ARG A 83 -2.07 -9.75 11.40
N GLY A 84 -1.67 -8.73 12.16
CA GLY A 84 -1.01 -8.88 13.46
C GLY A 84 0.50 -8.98 13.33
N ILE A 85 1.17 -9.04 14.48
CA ILE A 85 2.63 -9.15 14.57
C ILE A 85 3.04 -10.51 15.12
N SER A 86 4.20 -10.98 14.67
CA SER A 86 4.79 -12.22 15.16
C SER A 86 5.04 -12.14 16.66
N ARG A 87 4.91 -13.27 17.34
CA ARG A 87 5.28 -13.33 18.75
C ARG A 87 6.78 -13.23 18.91
N ASP A 88 7.16 -12.61 20.01
CA ASP A 88 8.51 -12.63 20.49
C ASP A 88 8.82 -14.00 21.10
N GLU A 89 9.36 -14.90 20.29
CA GLU A 89 9.72 -16.26 20.68
C GLU A 89 10.85 -16.29 21.72
N THR A 90 11.63 -15.21 21.88
CA THR A 90 12.73 -15.14 22.86
C THR A 90 12.25 -15.18 24.31
N LYS A 91 10.95 -14.96 24.54
CA LYS A 91 10.32 -15.04 25.87
C LYS A 91 10.02 -16.48 26.31
N PHE A 92 10.14 -17.45 25.42
CA PHE A 92 9.85 -18.85 25.70
C PHE A 92 11.15 -19.62 25.92
N SER A 93 11.17 -20.47 26.95
CA SER A 93 12.27 -21.40 27.23
C SER A 93 11.75 -22.59 28.04
N ASN A 94 12.52 -23.67 28.12
CA ASN A 94 12.19 -24.84 28.93
C ASN A 94 13.28 -25.17 29.96
N PRO A 95 13.54 -24.28 30.95
CA PRO A 95 14.65 -24.44 31.90
C PRO A 95 14.47 -25.63 32.85
N ASP A 96 13.25 -26.15 33.00
CA ASP A 96 12.91 -27.23 33.91
C ASP A 96 12.57 -28.56 33.20
N ASN A 97 12.87 -28.66 31.89
CA ASN A 97 12.63 -29.85 31.07
C ASN A 97 11.19 -30.37 31.16
N ASP A 98 10.22 -29.45 31.20
CA ASP A 98 8.80 -29.80 31.19
C ASP A 98 8.45 -30.50 29.86
N PRO A 99 7.80 -31.68 29.87
CA PRO A 99 7.54 -32.48 28.66
C PRO A 99 6.59 -31.77 27.67
N ARG A 100 5.91 -30.70 28.08
CA ARG A 100 5.02 -29.89 27.24
C ARG A 100 5.76 -28.86 26.37
N GLY A 101 7.07 -28.74 26.54
CA GLY A 101 7.95 -27.85 25.78
C GLY A 101 8.07 -26.45 26.36
N ASP A 102 8.52 -25.51 25.52
CA ASP A 102 8.86 -24.16 25.94
C ASP A 102 7.65 -23.39 26.51
N TRP A 103 7.92 -22.61 27.56
CA TRP A 103 6.94 -21.79 28.23
C TRP A 103 7.52 -20.43 28.62
N MET A 104 6.64 -19.46 28.88
CA MET A 104 7.00 -18.16 29.41
C MET A 104 6.39 -17.94 30.81
N SER A 105 7.09 -17.22 31.67
CA SER A 105 6.62 -16.90 33.03
C SER A 105 5.63 -15.74 33.02
N ARG A 106 4.36 -16.01 33.32
CA ARG A 106 3.29 -15.01 33.31
C ARG A 106 2.81 -14.66 34.72
N SER A 107 2.52 -13.38 34.96
CA SER A 107 1.88 -12.95 36.21
C SER A 107 0.45 -13.49 36.30
N MET A 108 0.11 -14.03 37.47
CA MET A 108 -1.23 -14.49 37.79
C MET A 108 -2.08 -13.44 38.52
N LEU A 109 -1.60 -12.21 38.65
CA LEU A 109 -2.40 -11.13 39.20
C LEU A 109 -3.38 -10.59 38.14
N GLY A 110 -4.60 -10.36 38.59
CA GLY A 110 -5.64 -9.61 37.88
C GLY A 110 -5.77 -8.19 38.46
N LEU A 111 -6.60 -7.36 37.84
CA LEU A 111 -6.78 -5.96 38.24
C LEU A 111 -7.97 -5.73 39.21
N ALA A 112 -8.85 -6.72 39.37
CA ALA A 112 -10.06 -6.55 40.15
C ALA A 112 -9.76 -6.53 41.66
N THR A 113 -10.39 -5.60 42.40
CA THR A 113 -10.32 -5.57 43.87
C THR A 113 -11.24 -6.62 44.50
N LYS A 114 -11.12 -6.81 45.81
CA LYS A 114 -11.91 -7.79 46.56
C LYS A 114 -13.40 -7.49 46.50
N GLU A 115 -13.76 -6.23 46.51
CA GLU A 115 -15.15 -5.76 46.45
C GLU A 115 -15.75 -6.06 45.07
N GLN A 116 -14.97 -5.87 44.00
CA GLN A 116 -15.42 -6.11 42.63
C GLN A 116 -15.55 -7.60 42.31
N ARG A 117 -14.59 -8.42 42.75
CA ARG A 117 -14.54 -9.87 42.49
C ARG A 117 -14.06 -10.63 43.73
N PRO A 118 -14.92 -10.83 44.75
CA PRO A 118 -14.55 -11.54 45.98
C PRO A 118 -14.02 -12.95 45.72
N ASN A 119 -14.56 -13.62 44.69
CA ASN A 119 -14.20 -14.97 44.28
C ASN A 119 -12.76 -15.12 43.73
N LEU A 120 -12.08 -14.02 43.43
CA LEU A 120 -10.67 -14.00 42.98
C LEU A 120 -9.68 -13.74 44.13
N HIS A 121 -10.17 -13.57 45.35
CA HIS A 121 -9.39 -13.22 46.54
C HIS A 121 -9.40 -14.37 47.54
N TYR A 122 -8.66 -15.42 47.21
CA TYR A 122 -8.53 -16.62 48.04
C TYR A 122 -7.06 -16.96 48.26
N VAL A 123 -6.82 -17.77 49.28
CA VAL A 123 -5.49 -18.30 49.60
C VAL A 123 -5.36 -19.68 48.97
N PHE A 124 -4.27 -19.93 48.25
CA PHE A 124 -3.90 -21.27 47.80
C PHE A 124 -2.53 -21.65 48.37
N LYS A 125 -2.18 -22.94 48.29
CA LYS A 125 -0.95 -23.48 48.87
C LYS A 125 -0.10 -24.16 47.81
N ASP A 126 1.21 -24.09 47.97
CA ASP A 126 2.13 -25.00 47.30
C ASP A 126 1.95 -26.42 47.89
N PRO A 127 1.57 -27.44 47.10
CA PRO A 127 1.39 -28.79 47.60
C PRO A 127 2.70 -29.45 48.08
N LYS A 128 3.88 -28.98 47.64
CA LYS A 128 5.18 -29.55 48.02
C LYS A 128 5.69 -28.97 49.34
N THR A 129 5.62 -27.65 49.51
CA THR A 129 6.20 -26.95 50.67
C THR A 129 5.16 -26.56 51.73
N GLY A 130 3.87 -26.54 51.38
CA GLY A 130 2.80 -26.04 52.24
C GLY A 130 2.72 -24.51 52.34
N ASN A 131 3.61 -23.77 51.66
CA ASN A 131 3.62 -22.31 51.63
C ASN A 131 2.28 -21.77 51.13
N LYS A 132 1.77 -20.73 51.80
CA LYS A 132 0.47 -20.11 51.48
C LYS A 132 0.66 -18.79 50.74
N PHE A 133 -0.13 -18.57 49.71
CA PHE A 133 -0.06 -17.37 48.89
C PHE A 133 -1.42 -16.67 48.82
N SER A 134 -1.39 -15.36 49.08
CA SER A 134 -2.54 -14.45 48.98
C SER A 134 -2.24 -13.40 47.93
N PRO A 135 -3.26 -12.92 47.19
CA PRO A 135 -3.04 -11.82 46.27
C PRO A 135 -2.90 -10.49 47.06
N PRO A 136 -2.22 -9.47 46.51
CA PRO A 136 -2.13 -8.15 47.13
C PRO A 136 -3.50 -7.52 47.43
N ALA A 137 -3.61 -6.61 48.41
CA ALA A 137 -4.90 -6.08 48.83
C ALA A 137 -5.66 -5.32 47.71
N ASN A 138 -4.95 -4.71 46.77
CA ASN A 138 -5.49 -3.93 45.67
C ASN A 138 -5.63 -4.71 44.34
N THR A 139 -5.36 -6.01 44.33
CA THR A 139 -5.42 -6.85 43.12
C THR A 139 -5.88 -8.27 43.46
N GLY A 140 -6.69 -8.91 42.63
CA GLY A 140 -7.04 -10.32 42.79
C GLY A 140 -6.13 -11.28 42.03
N TRP A 141 -6.37 -12.58 42.18
CA TRP A 141 -5.86 -13.56 41.22
C TRP A 141 -6.59 -13.43 39.88
N ARG A 142 -5.92 -13.83 38.80
CA ARG A 142 -6.49 -13.88 37.45
C ARG A 142 -7.53 -14.99 37.29
N TYR A 143 -7.44 -16.02 38.11
CA TYR A 143 -8.22 -17.25 37.98
C TYR A 143 -9.10 -17.48 39.21
N SER A 144 -10.27 -18.07 39.01
CA SER A 144 -11.09 -18.60 40.12
C SER A 144 -10.34 -19.70 40.86
N LYS A 145 -10.78 -20.00 42.08
CA LYS A 145 -10.18 -21.05 42.91
C LYS A 145 -10.11 -22.39 42.18
N ASP A 146 -11.22 -22.83 41.59
CA ASP A 146 -11.30 -24.11 40.88
C ASP A 146 -10.34 -24.17 39.68
N ARG A 147 -10.21 -23.07 38.93
CA ARG A 147 -9.27 -22.99 37.81
C ARG A 147 -7.82 -23.01 38.30
N MET A 148 -7.52 -22.35 39.41
CA MET A 148 -6.19 -22.36 40.01
C MET A 148 -5.82 -23.75 40.50
N GLU A 149 -6.74 -24.46 41.15
CA GLU A 149 -6.55 -25.85 41.58
C GLU A 149 -6.23 -26.77 40.38
N GLY A 150 -6.94 -26.59 39.25
CA GLY A 150 -6.62 -27.26 38.00
C GLY A 150 -5.21 -26.96 37.49
N LEU A 151 -4.81 -25.68 37.47
CA LEU A 151 -3.46 -25.29 37.05
C LEU A 151 -2.36 -25.86 37.96
N ILE A 152 -2.62 -25.96 39.27
CA ILE A 152 -1.70 -26.58 40.24
C ILE A 152 -1.59 -28.08 39.96
N ALA A 153 -2.72 -28.78 39.77
CA ALA A 153 -2.77 -30.20 39.47
C ALA A 153 -2.05 -30.52 38.14
N GLU A 154 -2.19 -29.63 37.15
CA GLU A 154 -1.50 -29.71 35.87
C GLU A 154 -0.01 -29.28 35.96
N ASN A 155 0.53 -28.94 37.13
CA ASN A 155 1.91 -28.45 37.29
C ASN A 155 2.22 -27.23 36.39
N LYS A 156 1.27 -26.30 36.25
CA LYS A 156 1.41 -25.05 35.50
C LYS A 156 1.73 -23.85 36.38
N ILE A 157 1.85 -24.05 37.70
CA ILE A 157 2.21 -22.99 38.63
C ILE A 157 3.68 -23.11 39.04
N LEU A 158 4.42 -22.02 38.84
CA LEU A 158 5.76 -21.81 39.37
C LEU A 158 5.63 -21.24 40.77
N PHE A 159 5.96 -22.06 41.76
CA PHE A 159 5.99 -21.63 43.15
C PHE A 159 7.36 -21.03 43.49
N PRO A 160 7.40 -19.85 44.13
CA PRO A 160 8.64 -19.29 44.63
C PRO A 160 9.14 -20.08 45.85
N PRO A 161 10.46 -20.10 46.11
CA PRO A 161 11.01 -20.80 47.27
C PRO A 161 10.59 -20.18 48.61
N SER A 162 10.33 -18.87 48.62
CA SER A 162 9.87 -18.13 49.81
C SER A 162 8.35 -17.91 49.79
N PRO A 163 7.66 -18.00 50.94
CA PRO A 163 6.24 -17.64 51.06
C PRO A 163 5.97 -16.15 50.77
N SER A 164 6.98 -15.28 50.83
CA SER A 164 6.87 -13.87 50.42
C SER A 164 7.02 -13.66 48.91
N GLY A 165 7.45 -14.69 48.18
CA GLY A 165 7.58 -14.62 46.73
C GLY A 165 6.22 -14.62 46.03
N ARG A 166 6.22 -14.34 44.73
CA ARG A 166 5.00 -14.31 43.91
C ARG A 166 4.93 -15.55 43.01
N PRO A 167 3.92 -16.42 43.18
CA PRO A 167 3.66 -17.49 42.23
C PRO A 167 3.39 -16.95 40.82
N ARG A 168 3.82 -17.71 39.82
CA ARG A 168 3.70 -17.36 38.40
C ARG A 168 3.06 -18.54 37.64
N GLU A 169 2.46 -18.27 36.50
CA GLU A 169 1.95 -19.30 35.59
C GLU A 169 3.02 -19.63 34.55
N LYS A 170 3.23 -20.93 34.28
CA LYS A 170 3.88 -21.41 33.07
C LYS A 170 2.88 -21.31 31.93
N LYS A 171 3.09 -20.37 31.01
CA LYS A 171 2.26 -20.28 29.81
C LYS A 171 3.00 -20.94 28.65
N PHE A 172 2.55 -22.13 28.27
CA PHE A 172 3.20 -22.95 27.25
C PHE A 172 2.99 -22.40 25.84
N ARG A 173 4.04 -22.49 25.02
CA ARG A 173 4.02 -22.08 23.61
C ARG A 173 3.06 -22.93 22.78
N SER A 174 2.95 -24.22 23.10
CA SER A 174 2.05 -25.19 22.47
C SER A 174 0.55 -24.90 22.68
N GLU A 175 0.20 -24.13 23.71
CA GLU A 175 -1.18 -23.72 23.99
C GLU A 175 -1.60 -22.43 23.25
N MET A 176 -0.66 -21.77 22.55
CA MET A 176 -0.94 -20.55 21.82
C MET A 176 -1.26 -20.87 20.36
N THR A 177 -2.56 -20.94 20.04
CA THR A 177 -3.06 -21.40 18.73
C THR A 177 -3.01 -20.37 17.62
N LYS A 178 -3.23 -19.09 17.93
CA LYS A 178 -3.06 -18.01 16.93
C LYS A 178 -1.59 -17.96 16.54
N GLU A 179 -1.24 -17.61 15.31
CA GLU A 179 0.17 -17.38 14.96
C GLU A 179 0.62 -15.98 15.41
N PHE A 180 -0.22 -14.98 15.15
CA PHE A 180 0.04 -13.58 15.45
C PHE A 180 -0.59 -13.13 16.76
N ILE A 181 -0.06 -12.03 17.30
CA ILE A 181 -0.74 -11.18 18.29
C ILE A 181 -1.21 -9.89 17.61
N SER A 182 -2.12 -9.17 18.25
CA SER A 182 -2.64 -7.91 17.72
C SER A 182 -1.54 -6.88 17.51
N PHE A 183 -1.64 -6.13 16.42
CA PHE A 183 -0.80 -4.96 16.16
C PHE A 183 -1.10 -3.86 17.21
N PRO A 184 -0.09 -3.24 17.83
CA PRO A 184 -0.31 -2.21 18.84
C PRO A 184 -0.87 -0.93 18.20
N SER A 185 -1.84 -0.29 18.85
CA SER A 185 -2.40 0.98 18.39
C SER A 185 -1.48 2.18 18.62
N ILE A 186 -0.35 1.99 19.29
CA ILE A 186 0.67 3.02 19.54
C ILE A 186 1.98 2.56 18.91
N ILE A 187 2.57 3.41 18.06
CA ILE A 187 3.88 3.20 17.45
C ILE A 187 4.82 4.27 18.02
N ASP A 188 5.78 3.85 18.84
CA ASP A 188 6.63 4.76 19.63
C ASP A 188 8.14 4.59 19.43
N ASP A 189 8.55 3.83 18.42
CA ASP A 189 9.94 3.46 18.12
C ASP A 189 10.42 3.91 16.72
N VAL A 190 9.56 4.56 15.95
CA VAL A 190 9.88 5.16 14.64
C VAL A 190 9.61 6.65 14.74
N TYR A 191 10.53 7.52 14.31
CA TYR A 191 10.41 8.98 14.48
C TYR A 191 10.64 9.72 13.16
N THR A 192 10.14 10.96 13.04
CA THR A 192 10.32 11.81 11.84
C THR A 192 11.79 11.98 11.44
N SER A 193 12.70 12.02 12.41
CA SER A 193 14.15 12.11 12.17
C SER A 193 14.72 10.93 11.37
N HIS A 194 14.09 9.75 11.43
CA HIS A 194 14.48 8.60 10.63
C HIS A 194 14.22 8.86 9.14
N GLY A 195 13.09 9.47 8.77
CA GLY A 195 12.80 9.85 7.39
C GLY A 195 13.80 10.87 6.83
N THR A 196 14.17 11.88 7.63
CA THR A 196 15.21 12.85 7.25
C THR A 196 16.56 12.17 7.03
N SER A 197 16.91 11.22 7.90
CA SER A 197 18.15 10.43 7.78
C SER A 197 18.16 9.59 6.50
N GLU A 198 17.03 8.96 6.14
CA GLU A 198 16.90 8.20 4.89
C GLU A 198 17.12 9.08 3.65
N ILE A 199 16.56 10.29 3.62
CA ILE A 199 16.77 11.24 2.52
C ILE A 199 18.25 11.63 2.43
N ARG A 200 18.89 11.98 3.55
CA ARG A 200 20.32 12.31 3.58
C ARG A 200 21.20 11.15 3.10
N GLU A 201 20.91 9.92 3.54
CA GLU A 201 21.67 8.73 3.11
C GLU A 201 21.54 8.50 1.59
N LEU A 202 20.34 8.67 1.03
CA LEU A 202 20.10 8.44 -0.39
C LEU A 202 20.60 9.58 -1.28
N PHE A 203 20.47 10.82 -0.82
CA PHE A 203 20.72 12.01 -1.63
C PHE A 203 22.08 12.67 -1.38
N GLY A 204 22.65 12.49 -0.19
CA GLY A 204 23.80 13.25 0.30
C GLY A 204 23.47 14.69 0.70
N ALA A 205 22.18 15.07 0.69
CA ALA A 205 21.69 16.41 1.00
C ALA A 205 20.21 16.36 1.43
N ASP A 206 19.76 17.43 2.10
CA ASP A 206 18.37 17.62 2.55
C ASP A 206 17.48 18.13 1.40
N VAL A 207 17.21 17.28 0.42
CA VAL A 207 16.45 17.66 -0.78
C VAL A 207 14.93 17.62 -0.60
N PHE A 208 14.42 17.23 0.57
CA PHE A 208 12.99 17.13 0.82
C PHE A 208 12.66 17.41 2.29
N ASP A 209 11.62 18.22 2.53
CA ASP A 209 11.18 18.59 3.87
C ASP A 209 10.15 17.58 4.40
N PHE A 210 10.30 17.16 5.66
CA PHE A 210 9.36 16.29 6.38
C PHE A 210 8.98 14.96 5.68
N PRO A 211 9.95 14.18 5.15
CA PRO A 211 9.65 12.85 4.61
C PRO A 211 9.13 11.93 5.73
N LYS A 212 8.02 11.20 5.48
CA LYS A 212 7.61 10.12 6.40
C LYS A 212 8.68 9.03 6.42
N PRO A 213 9.03 8.44 7.59
CA PRO A 213 9.96 7.32 7.66
C PRO A 213 9.44 6.11 6.89
N SER A 214 10.26 5.50 6.04
CA SER A 214 9.83 4.34 5.26
C SER A 214 9.47 3.14 6.13
N GLU A 215 10.10 2.98 7.29
CA GLU A 215 9.79 1.92 8.26
C GLU A 215 8.37 2.02 8.84
N LEU A 216 7.87 3.24 9.09
CA LEU A 216 6.50 3.45 9.55
C LEU A 216 5.50 2.91 8.51
N ILE A 217 5.69 3.30 7.25
CA ILE A 217 4.83 2.87 6.15
C ILE A 217 5.01 1.36 5.90
N ARG A 218 6.23 0.82 6.04
CA ARG A 218 6.50 -0.61 5.86
C ARG A 218 5.68 -1.45 6.84
N ARG A 219 5.60 -1.04 8.10
CA ARG A 219 4.75 -1.71 9.09
C ARG A 219 3.29 -1.71 8.69
N ILE A 220 2.78 -0.60 8.17
CA ILE A 220 1.40 -0.55 7.65
C ILE A 220 1.23 -1.48 6.45
N VAL A 221 2.13 -1.43 5.47
CA VAL A 221 2.10 -2.31 4.28
C VAL A 221 2.12 -3.79 4.68
N GLU A 222 2.95 -4.18 5.64
CA GLU A 222 3.00 -5.55 6.20
C GLU A 222 1.66 -6.00 6.79
N GLN A 223 0.90 -5.08 7.38
CA GLN A 223 -0.37 -5.39 8.01
C GLN A 223 -1.54 -5.43 7.02
N CYS A 224 -1.45 -4.65 5.95
CA CYS A 224 -2.56 -4.32 5.07
C CYS A 224 -2.49 -4.96 3.69
N SER A 225 -1.40 -5.63 3.34
CA SER A 225 -1.20 -6.15 1.98
C SER A 225 -0.42 -7.46 1.96
N SER A 226 -0.67 -8.22 0.91
CA SER A 226 -0.15 -9.55 0.63
C SER A 226 0.47 -9.61 -0.76
N ASN A 227 0.81 -10.82 -1.22
CA ASN A 227 1.51 -10.99 -2.48
C ASN A 227 0.64 -10.55 -3.67
N ASN A 228 1.24 -9.81 -4.61
CA ASN A 228 0.61 -9.24 -5.81
C ASN A 228 -0.38 -8.07 -5.58
N ASP A 229 -0.63 -7.67 -4.32
CA ASP A 229 -1.49 -6.51 -4.04
C ASP A 229 -0.88 -5.21 -4.56
N ILE A 230 -1.74 -4.22 -4.81
CA ILE A 230 -1.36 -2.89 -5.27
C ILE A 230 -1.42 -1.90 -4.10
N VAL A 231 -0.28 -1.29 -3.77
CA VAL A 231 -0.20 -0.20 -2.79
C VAL A 231 -0.27 1.14 -3.52
N MET A 232 -1.36 1.88 -3.32
CA MET A 232 -1.56 3.19 -3.94
C MET A 232 -1.30 4.35 -2.95
N ASP A 233 -0.50 5.32 -3.37
CA ASP A 233 -0.27 6.56 -2.63
C ASP A 233 -0.40 7.77 -3.57
N PHE A 234 -1.53 8.45 -3.48
CA PHE A 234 -1.85 9.62 -4.32
C PHE A 234 -1.43 10.96 -3.70
N PHE A 235 -0.63 10.93 -2.63
CA PHE A 235 0.07 12.07 -2.03
C PHE A 235 1.54 11.69 -1.75
N ALA A 236 2.22 11.18 -2.79
CA ALA A 236 3.46 10.44 -2.61
C ALA A 236 4.60 11.22 -1.94
N GLY A 237 4.64 12.55 -2.09
CA GLY A 237 5.69 13.42 -1.58
C GLY A 237 7.07 12.92 -2.04
N SER A 238 7.91 12.58 -1.07
CA SER A 238 9.23 12.01 -1.34
C SER A 238 9.23 10.54 -1.83
N CYS A 239 8.07 9.92 -2.01
CA CYS A 239 7.88 8.51 -2.39
C CYS A 239 8.40 7.51 -1.33
N SER A 240 8.26 7.81 -0.04
CA SER A 240 8.59 6.89 1.06
C SER A 240 7.80 5.57 0.98
N THR A 241 6.57 5.60 0.45
CA THR A 241 5.75 4.41 0.21
C THR A 241 6.42 3.40 -0.71
N VAL A 242 7.10 3.85 -1.78
CA VAL A 242 7.83 2.94 -2.68
C VAL A 242 9.00 2.27 -1.97
N GLN A 243 9.71 3.01 -1.11
CA GLN A 243 10.77 2.44 -0.30
C GLN A 243 10.24 1.39 0.67
N ALA A 244 9.11 1.65 1.31
CA ALA A 244 8.44 0.72 2.21
C ALA A 244 8.01 -0.57 1.49
N VAL A 245 7.40 -0.45 0.30
CA VAL A 245 6.99 -1.60 -0.53
C VAL A 245 8.19 -2.44 -0.94
N PHE A 246 9.28 -1.81 -1.40
CA PHE A 246 10.51 -2.53 -1.73
C PHE A 246 11.10 -3.26 -0.52
N ALA A 247 11.16 -2.60 0.64
CA ALA A 247 11.66 -3.22 1.86
C ALA A 247 10.79 -4.41 2.28
N GLN A 248 9.47 -4.28 2.21
CA GLN A 248 8.55 -5.34 2.59
C GLN A 248 8.62 -6.54 1.64
N ASN A 249 8.62 -6.30 0.32
CA ASN A 249 8.79 -7.36 -0.68
C ASN A 249 10.10 -8.14 -0.51
N ILE A 250 11.17 -7.48 -0.07
CA ILE A 250 12.43 -8.16 0.26
C ILE A 250 12.29 -8.97 1.55
N ALA A 251 11.63 -8.42 2.58
CA ALA A 251 11.53 -9.02 3.90
C ALA A 251 10.67 -10.30 3.93
N ASP A 252 9.55 -10.32 3.21
CA ASP A 252 8.63 -11.47 3.17
C ASP A 252 8.62 -12.21 1.83
N GLU A 253 9.55 -11.85 0.96
CA GLU A 253 9.78 -12.54 -0.31
C GLU A 253 8.63 -12.45 -1.34
N GLN A 254 7.76 -11.46 -1.21
CA GLN A 254 6.60 -11.23 -2.07
C GLN A 254 6.82 -10.16 -3.16
N SER A 255 5.82 -9.98 -4.02
CA SER A 255 5.83 -9.10 -5.19
C SER A 255 4.64 -8.13 -5.19
N ARG A 256 4.51 -7.29 -4.15
CA ARG A 256 3.55 -6.18 -4.16
C ARG A 256 3.90 -5.15 -5.22
N ASN A 257 2.88 -4.61 -5.88
CA ASN A 257 2.98 -3.52 -6.84
C ASN A 257 2.69 -2.18 -6.16
N PHE A 258 3.04 -1.07 -6.81
CA PHE A 258 2.74 0.26 -6.30
C PHE A 258 2.28 1.21 -7.40
N ILE A 259 1.38 2.12 -7.04
CA ILE A 259 1.00 3.26 -7.87
C ILE A 259 1.17 4.51 -7.01
N VAL A 260 2.04 5.42 -7.43
CA VAL A 260 2.26 6.67 -6.70
C VAL A 260 1.95 7.87 -7.58
N VAL A 261 1.22 8.85 -7.03
CA VAL A 261 0.86 10.09 -7.72
C VAL A 261 1.43 11.27 -6.94
N GLN A 262 2.10 12.17 -7.67
CA GLN A 262 2.69 13.37 -7.11
C GLN A 262 2.45 14.55 -8.04
N LEU A 263 1.90 15.63 -7.49
CA LEU A 263 1.77 16.90 -8.21
C LEU A 263 3.18 17.45 -8.54
N PRO A 264 3.44 17.97 -9.76
CA PRO A 264 4.72 18.56 -10.12
C PRO A 264 4.87 19.99 -9.55
N GLU A 265 4.69 20.13 -8.24
CA GLU A 265 4.87 21.41 -7.53
C GLU A 265 6.32 21.87 -7.60
N PRO A 266 6.60 23.11 -8.04
CA PRO A 266 7.96 23.62 -8.17
C PRO A 266 8.74 23.58 -6.85
N THR A 267 10.03 23.24 -6.91
CA THR A 267 10.91 23.31 -5.75
C THR A 267 11.09 24.76 -5.29
N LYS A 268 11.17 24.99 -3.97
CA LYS A 268 11.41 26.31 -3.40
C LYS A 268 12.73 26.91 -3.89
N GLN A 269 12.71 28.19 -4.26
CA GLN A 269 13.89 28.92 -4.71
C GLN A 269 14.99 28.93 -3.63
N GLY A 270 16.23 28.62 -4.02
CA GLY A 270 17.40 28.58 -3.13
C GLY A 270 17.49 27.34 -2.23
N SER A 271 16.53 26.43 -2.30
CA SER A 271 16.57 25.16 -1.54
C SER A 271 17.65 24.21 -2.07
N GLU A 272 18.08 23.26 -1.22
CA GLU A 272 19.02 22.20 -1.62
C GLU A 272 18.46 21.36 -2.78
N SER A 273 17.13 21.18 -2.84
CA SER A 273 16.48 20.48 -3.95
C SER A 273 16.68 21.19 -5.30
N GLN A 274 16.56 22.51 -5.34
CA GLN A 274 16.80 23.29 -6.55
C GLN A 274 18.29 23.30 -6.93
N LYS A 275 19.19 23.42 -5.94
CA LYS A 275 20.65 23.33 -6.17
C LYS A 275 21.06 21.96 -6.70
N ALA A 276 20.37 20.90 -6.30
CA ALA A 276 20.55 19.55 -6.82
C ALA A 276 19.93 19.34 -8.22
N GLY A 277 19.30 20.36 -8.80
CA GLY A 277 18.75 20.34 -10.16
C GLY A 277 17.33 19.77 -10.28
N PHE A 278 16.63 19.56 -9.18
CA PHE A 278 15.23 19.14 -9.22
C PHE A 278 14.33 20.35 -9.51
N ARG A 279 13.44 20.23 -10.50
CA ARG A 279 12.54 21.33 -10.88
C ARG A 279 11.29 21.36 -10.02
N ASN A 280 10.81 20.18 -9.66
CA ASN A 280 9.59 19.98 -8.89
C ASN A 280 9.69 18.78 -7.94
N ILE A 281 8.70 18.64 -7.06
CA ILE A 281 8.64 17.56 -6.08
C ILE A 281 8.61 16.17 -6.74
N ALA A 282 7.88 16.02 -7.85
CA ALA A 282 7.82 14.76 -8.59
C ALA A 282 9.20 14.33 -9.12
N ASP A 283 10.08 15.27 -9.51
CA ASP A 283 11.46 14.97 -9.91
C ASP A 283 12.25 14.30 -8.76
N ILE A 284 12.08 14.79 -7.52
CA ILE A 284 12.73 14.23 -6.31
C ILE A 284 12.23 12.81 -6.06
N GLY A 285 10.91 12.60 -6.09
CA GLY A 285 10.28 11.29 -5.91
C GLY A 285 10.77 10.27 -6.94
N ARG A 286 10.76 10.63 -8.23
CA ARG A 286 11.30 9.80 -9.31
C ARG A 286 12.77 9.43 -9.07
N GLU A 287 13.58 10.41 -8.67
CA GLU A 287 14.99 10.17 -8.41
C GLU A 287 15.21 9.27 -7.19
N ARG A 288 14.41 9.41 -6.12
CA ARG A 288 14.44 8.49 -4.97
C ARG A 288 14.22 7.05 -5.44
N ILE A 289 13.18 6.82 -6.25
CA ILE A 289 12.86 5.47 -6.76
C ILE A 289 14.02 4.93 -7.61
N ARG A 290 14.62 5.74 -8.50
CA ARG A 290 15.79 5.32 -9.31
C ARG A 290 16.97 4.91 -8.43
N ARG A 291 17.27 5.67 -7.38
CA ARG A 291 18.36 5.37 -6.44
C ARG A 291 18.08 4.08 -5.66
N LEU A 292 16.83 3.85 -5.25
CA LEU A 292 16.41 2.60 -4.59
C LEU A 292 16.56 1.39 -5.52
N VAL A 293 16.09 1.48 -6.76
CA VAL A 293 16.26 0.42 -7.78
C VAL A 293 17.75 0.11 -7.96
N LYS A 294 18.61 1.12 -8.08
CA LYS A 294 20.06 0.94 -8.19
C LYS A 294 20.68 0.29 -6.95
N LYS A 295 20.29 0.73 -5.75
CA LYS A 295 20.77 0.18 -4.46
C LYS A 295 20.42 -1.30 -4.32
N ASN A 296 19.18 -1.68 -4.66
CA ASN A 296 18.70 -3.06 -4.54
C ASN A 296 19.24 -3.99 -5.64
N ARG A 297 19.49 -3.48 -6.86
CA ARG A 297 20.20 -4.24 -7.90
C ARG A 297 21.64 -4.58 -7.51
N LYS A 298 22.36 -3.66 -6.86
CA LYS A 298 23.78 -3.84 -6.50
C LYS A 298 24.02 -4.81 -5.33
N LYS A 299 23.08 -4.93 -4.39
CA LYS A 299 23.23 -5.85 -3.24
C LYS A 299 23.14 -7.33 -3.66
N ASN A 300 22.53 -7.62 -4.81
CA ASN A 300 22.24 -8.99 -5.25
C ASN A 300 23.26 -9.48 -6.28
N GLY A 301 24.56 -9.54 -5.95
CA GLY A 301 25.66 -9.96 -6.83
C GLY A 301 25.62 -11.41 -7.35
N GLN A 302 24.49 -11.86 -7.90
CA GLN A 302 24.27 -13.13 -8.59
C GLN A 302 23.65 -12.87 -9.98
N PRO A 303 24.07 -13.64 -11.00
CA PRO A 303 23.42 -13.61 -12.31
C PRO A 303 22.03 -14.22 -12.18
N GLU A 304 21.04 -13.54 -12.74
CA GLU A 304 19.62 -13.93 -12.75
C GLU A 304 18.97 -14.01 -11.36
N LEU A 305 18.53 -12.84 -10.89
CA LEU A 305 17.32 -12.73 -10.07
C LEU A 305 16.31 -13.76 -10.61
N SER A 306 15.92 -14.74 -9.79
CA SER A 306 14.80 -15.62 -10.08
C SER A 306 13.70 -14.80 -10.76
N GLN A 307 13.22 -15.24 -11.91
CA GLN A 307 12.44 -14.51 -12.94
C GLN A 307 11.18 -13.74 -12.46
N LYS A 308 10.94 -13.59 -11.15
CA LYS A 308 9.73 -13.01 -10.53
C LYS A 308 9.88 -11.65 -9.83
N ARG A 309 11.08 -11.08 -9.65
CA ARG A 309 11.25 -9.79 -8.92
C ARG A 309 11.78 -8.67 -9.81
N ALA A 310 10.87 -7.95 -10.47
CA ALA A 310 11.20 -6.77 -11.26
C ALA A 310 11.30 -5.53 -10.35
N PHE A 311 12.52 -5.10 -10.02
CA PHE A 311 12.74 -3.75 -9.47
C PHE A 311 12.78 -2.74 -10.62
N GLY A 312 11.71 -1.98 -10.77
CA GLY A 312 11.54 -0.96 -11.80
C GLY A 312 10.27 -0.16 -11.60
N PHE A 313 10.07 0.84 -12.44
CA PHE A 313 8.83 1.60 -12.52
C PHE A 313 8.70 2.22 -13.91
N LYS A 314 7.45 2.46 -14.33
CA LYS A 314 7.13 3.35 -15.45
C LYS A 314 6.70 4.70 -14.85
N SER A 315 6.98 5.79 -15.55
CA SER A 315 6.57 7.13 -15.15
C SER A 315 5.70 7.73 -16.24
N TYR A 316 4.59 8.32 -15.83
CA TYR A 316 3.65 9.02 -16.70
C TYR A 316 3.44 10.44 -16.17
N GLU A 317 3.06 11.35 -17.06
CA GLU A 317 2.69 12.72 -16.73
C GLU A 317 1.29 12.97 -17.32
N LEU A 318 0.47 13.76 -16.62
CA LEU A 318 -0.82 14.17 -17.13
C LEU A 318 -0.61 15.31 -18.12
N ASP A 319 -1.11 15.14 -19.34
CA ASP A 319 -1.08 16.14 -20.40
C ASP A 319 -2.47 16.24 -21.05
N LYS A 320 -2.63 17.14 -22.03
CA LYS A 320 -3.83 17.21 -22.86
C LYS A 320 -4.01 15.90 -23.63
N SER A 321 -5.28 15.53 -23.84
CA SER A 321 -5.65 14.37 -24.65
C SER A 321 -5.01 14.44 -26.03
N MET A 322 -4.59 13.28 -26.53
CA MET A 322 -4.15 13.10 -27.91
C MET A 322 -5.34 13.14 -28.88
N PHE A 323 -6.57 13.07 -28.38
CA PHE A 323 -7.79 13.26 -29.17
C PHE A 323 -8.23 14.73 -29.14
N ILE A 324 -8.72 15.20 -30.28
CA ILE A 324 -9.35 16.51 -30.39
C ILE A 324 -10.77 16.39 -29.85
N GLU A 325 -11.06 17.07 -28.74
CA GLU A 325 -12.44 17.16 -28.24
C GLU A 325 -13.34 17.87 -29.25
N TRP A 326 -14.50 17.26 -29.52
CA TRP A 326 -15.52 17.91 -30.31
C TRP A 326 -16.07 19.14 -29.58
N GLN A 327 -15.91 20.31 -30.18
CA GLN A 327 -16.44 21.57 -29.67
C GLN A 327 -17.69 21.96 -30.47
N PRO A 328 -18.86 22.16 -29.84
CA PRO A 328 -20.08 22.53 -30.54
C PRO A 328 -19.86 23.81 -31.35
N PHE A 329 -20.37 23.84 -32.58
CA PHE A 329 -20.33 25.03 -33.43
C PHE A 329 -21.58 25.87 -33.21
N SER A 330 -21.40 27.10 -32.73
CA SER A 330 -22.48 28.08 -32.55
C SER A 330 -22.42 29.23 -33.55
N GLY A 331 -21.54 29.15 -34.55
CA GLY A 331 -21.35 30.18 -35.57
C GLY A 331 -22.35 30.08 -36.72
N LYS A 332 -22.34 31.09 -37.60
CA LYS A 332 -23.12 31.11 -38.86
C LYS A 332 -22.25 31.02 -40.11
N ASP A 333 -20.92 31.02 -39.95
CA ASP A 333 -19.95 30.98 -41.05
C ASP A 333 -19.76 29.54 -41.54
N THR A 334 -20.22 29.26 -42.75
CA THR A 334 -20.13 27.93 -43.40
C THR A 334 -18.69 27.53 -43.68
N SER A 335 -17.80 28.48 -43.95
CA SER A 335 -16.38 28.22 -44.24
C SER A 335 -15.66 27.69 -43.00
N GLN A 336 -16.02 28.20 -41.82
CA GLN A 336 -15.50 27.70 -40.53
C GLN A 336 -16.05 26.31 -40.19
N LEU A 337 -17.27 26.01 -40.63
CA LEU A 337 -17.88 24.70 -40.47
C LEU A 337 -17.20 23.64 -41.36
N GLU A 338 -16.93 23.96 -42.64
CA GLU A 338 -16.19 23.09 -43.56
C GLU A 338 -14.77 22.80 -43.07
N LEU A 339 -14.04 23.83 -42.60
CA LEU A 339 -12.73 23.67 -41.97
C LEU A 339 -12.76 22.75 -40.74
N ARG A 340 -13.87 22.69 -40.01
CA ARG A 340 -14.04 21.76 -38.88
C ARG A 340 -14.31 20.33 -39.35
N PHE A 341 -15.15 20.14 -40.36
CA PHE A 341 -15.37 18.80 -40.93
C PHE A 341 -14.09 18.22 -41.53
N GLY A 342 -13.26 19.04 -42.20
CA GLY A 342 -11.94 18.59 -42.67
C GLY A 342 -10.98 18.18 -41.55
N LYS A 343 -11.10 18.78 -40.35
CA LYS A 343 -10.34 18.36 -39.16
C LYS A 343 -10.91 17.10 -38.49
N ALA A 344 -12.16 16.73 -38.77
CA ALA A 344 -12.75 15.50 -38.25
C ALA A 344 -12.20 14.23 -38.94
N GLU A 345 -11.57 14.37 -40.12
CA GLU A 345 -10.90 13.24 -40.80
C GLU A 345 -9.65 12.73 -40.05
N MET A 346 -9.08 13.55 -39.17
CA MET A 346 -7.97 13.15 -38.30
C MET A 346 -8.17 13.75 -36.90
N PRO A 347 -8.93 13.09 -36.01
CA PRO A 347 -9.32 13.63 -34.71
C PRO A 347 -8.18 13.55 -33.68
N LEU A 348 -6.93 13.56 -34.14
CA LEU A 348 -5.74 13.52 -33.31
C LEU A 348 -5.10 14.90 -33.20
N ALA A 349 -4.64 15.24 -32.00
CA ALA A 349 -3.97 16.50 -31.71
C ALA A 349 -2.73 16.70 -32.61
N GLU A 350 -2.43 17.96 -32.92
CA GLU A 350 -1.24 18.31 -33.70
C GLU A 350 0.02 17.85 -32.97
N GLY A 351 0.90 17.14 -33.69
CA GLY A 351 2.15 16.61 -33.11
C GLY A 351 1.97 15.40 -32.19
N TRP A 352 0.83 14.69 -32.27
CA TRP A 352 0.61 13.45 -31.52
C TRP A 352 1.76 12.45 -31.70
N LYS A 353 2.03 11.70 -30.64
CA LYS A 353 3.07 10.67 -30.62
C LYS A 353 2.46 9.29 -30.38
N PRO A 354 2.86 8.25 -31.12
CA PRO A 354 2.31 6.90 -30.96
C PRO A 354 2.37 6.37 -29.52
N GLU A 355 3.46 6.62 -28.79
CA GLU A 355 3.63 6.17 -27.42
C GLU A 355 2.65 6.83 -26.43
N ASN A 356 2.34 8.10 -26.62
CA ASN A 356 1.39 8.84 -25.79
C ASN A 356 -0.04 8.41 -26.10
N LEU A 357 -0.36 8.30 -27.40
CA LEU A 357 -1.67 7.84 -27.86
C LEU A 357 -1.93 6.40 -27.40
N LEU A 358 -0.92 5.53 -27.44
CA LEU A 358 -1.04 4.17 -26.92
C LEU A 358 -1.40 4.19 -25.43
N ALA A 359 -0.71 4.97 -24.60
CA ALA A 359 -1.02 5.05 -23.17
C ALA A 359 -2.47 5.50 -22.90
N GLU A 360 -2.97 6.46 -23.67
CA GLU A 360 -4.36 6.92 -23.59
C GLU A 360 -5.35 5.85 -24.07
N ILE A 361 -5.05 5.17 -25.19
CA ILE A 361 -5.84 4.02 -25.68
C ILE A 361 -5.93 2.93 -24.62
N LEU A 362 -4.82 2.59 -23.93
CA LEU A 362 -4.84 1.57 -22.89
C LEU A 362 -5.88 1.91 -21.82
N LEU A 363 -5.84 3.13 -21.28
CA LEU A 363 -6.78 3.57 -20.25
C LEU A 363 -8.23 3.59 -20.76
N LEU A 364 -8.46 4.09 -21.98
CA LEU A 364 -9.81 4.13 -22.59
C LEU A 364 -10.39 2.74 -22.84
N GLN A 365 -9.54 1.75 -23.15
CA GLN A 365 -9.94 0.36 -23.36
C GLN A 365 -9.91 -0.47 -22.06
N GLY A 366 -9.67 0.15 -20.89
CA GLY A 366 -9.67 -0.54 -19.60
C GLY A 366 -8.41 -1.36 -19.29
N PHE A 367 -7.33 -1.18 -20.05
CA PHE A 367 -6.04 -1.82 -19.80
C PHE A 367 -5.19 -1.00 -18.82
N PRO A 368 -4.65 -1.62 -17.77
CA PRO A 368 -3.67 -0.99 -16.87
C PRO A 368 -2.41 -0.50 -17.60
N LEU A 369 -1.74 0.54 -17.08
CA LEU A 369 -0.52 1.10 -17.70
C LEU A 369 0.71 0.18 -17.61
N ASP A 370 0.68 -0.81 -16.73
CA ASP A 370 1.68 -1.87 -16.62
C ASP A 370 1.41 -3.06 -17.56
N SER A 371 0.34 -3.02 -18.36
CA SER A 371 0.04 -4.04 -19.38
C SER A 371 1.25 -4.36 -20.26
N GLN A 372 1.38 -5.64 -20.63
CA GLN A 372 2.46 -6.12 -21.47
C GLN A 372 2.17 -5.74 -22.93
N VAL A 373 3.09 -4.98 -23.52
CA VAL A 373 3.02 -4.58 -24.93
C VAL A 373 4.07 -5.37 -25.70
N ARG A 374 3.62 -6.14 -26.69
CA ARG A 374 4.48 -6.97 -27.55
C ARG A 374 4.30 -6.55 -29.01
N SER A 375 5.39 -6.16 -29.66
CA SER A 375 5.40 -6.01 -31.13
C SER A 375 5.28 -7.37 -31.81
N LEU A 376 4.53 -7.43 -32.91
CA LEU A 376 4.29 -8.64 -33.69
C LEU A 376 5.10 -8.60 -35.01
N PRO A 377 6.36 -9.07 -35.02
CA PRO A 377 7.28 -8.93 -36.15
C PRO A 377 6.84 -9.72 -37.41
N GLU A 378 5.89 -10.64 -37.29
CA GLU A 378 5.26 -11.32 -38.42
C GLU A 378 4.54 -10.36 -39.38
N PHE A 379 4.12 -9.18 -38.90
CA PHE A 379 3.55 -8.11 -39.70
C PHE A 379 4.65 -7.17 -40.22
N LYS A 380 5.37 -7.61 -41.26
CA LYS A 380 6.49 -6.83 -41.83
C LYS A 380 6.08 -5.47 -42.42
N ALA A 381 4.82 -5.34 -42.83
CA ALA A 381 4.30 -4.18 -43.53
C ALA A 381 3.79 -3.09 -42.61
N ASN A 382 3.45 -3.44 -41.37
CA ASN A 382 2.82 -2.55 -40.41
C ASN A 382 3.26 -2.85 -38.98
N ALA A 383 3.43 -1.82 -38.17
CA ALA A 383 3.78 -1.95 -36.75
C ALA A 383 2.54 -2.36 -35.93
N VAL A 384 2.22 -3.65 -35.94
CA VAL A 384 1.14 -4.21 -35.12
C VAL A 384 1.70 -4.59 -33.74
N GLN A 385 1.00 -4.17 -32.70
CA GLN A 385 1.30 -4.50 -31.31
C GLN A 385 0.13 -5.26 -30.69
N GLN A 386 0.45 -6.22 -29.84
CA GLN A 386 -0.51 -6.90 -28.97
C GLN A 386 -0.29 -6.43 -27.53
N VAL A 387 -1.38 -6.16 -26.83
CA VAL A 387 -1.42 -5.75 -25.44
C VAL A 387 -2.22 -6.77 -24.65
N THR A 388 -1.64 -7.23 -23.54
CA THR A 388 -2.28 -8.18 -22.61
C THR A 388 -2.08 -7.74 -21.17
N SER A 389 -3.04 -8.06 -20.31
CA SER A 389 -2.97 -7.82 -18.87
C SER A 389 -3.61 -8.97 -18.11
N GLU A 390 -3.16 -9.25 -16.90
CA GLU A 390 -3.79 -10.25 -16.03
C GLU A 390 -5.19 -9.83 -15.58
N PHE A 391 -5.51 -8.53 -15.65
CA PHE A 391 -6.82 -7.97 -15.30
C PHE A 391 -7.83 -7.99 -16.46
N VAL A 392 -7.39 -8.30 -17.69
CA VAL A 392 -8.24 -8.23 -18.88
C VAL A 392 -8.25 -9.58 -19.58
N THR A 393 -9.44 -10.12 -19.83
CA THR A 393 -9.63 -11.49 -20.35
C THR A 393 -9.39 -11.62 -21.84
N HIS A 394 -9.32 -10.50 -22.57
CA HIS A 394 -9.10 -10.46 -24.02
C HIS A 394 -7.87 -9.60 -24.35
N PRO A 395 -7.17 -9.88 -25.46
CA PRO A 395 -6.09 -9.03 -25.93
C PRO A 395 -6.62 -7.75 -26.61
N LEU A 396 -5.76 -6.74 -26.63
CA LEU A 396 -5.93 -5.53 -27.44
C LEU A 396 -4.83 -5.50 -28.50
N TYR A 397 -5.22 -5.37 -29.75
CA TYR A 397 -4.31 -5.18 -30.87
C TYR A 397 -4.33 -3.72 -31.30
N VAL A 398 -3.16 -3.13 -31.52
CA VAL A 398 -3.04 -1.72 -31.89
C VAL A 398 -2.12 -1.59 -33.10
N CYS A 399 -2.55 -0.82 -34.10
CA CYS A 399 -1.70 -0.40 -35.21
C CYS A 399 -1.93 1.09 -35.52
N LEU A 400 -0.93 1.92 -35.20
CA LEU A 400 -0.99 3.38 -35.36
C LEU A 400 -0.30 3.87 -36.64
N ASP A 401 -0.05 2.97 -37.59
CA ASP A 401 0.49 3.35 -38.90
C ASP A 401 -0.54 4.14 -39.71
N LYS A 402 -0.07 5.13 -40.46
CA LYS A 402 -0.94 5.98 -41.31
C LYS A 402 -1.70 5.21 -42.41
N LYS A 403 -1.21 4.03 -42.79
CA LYS A 403 -1.86 3.14 -43.76
C LYS A 403 -1.60 1.69 -43.38
N ILE A 404 -2.65 0.89 -43.25
CA ILE A 404 -2.57 -0.55 -43.03
C ILE A 404 -2.69 -1.25 -44.37
N LYS A 405 -1.68 -2.04 -44.72
CA LYS A 405 -1.66 -2.74 -46.01
C LYS A 405 -2.65 -3.91 -46.02
N PRO A 406 -3.25 -4.26 -47.19
CA PRO A 406 -4.16 -5.40 -47.30
C PRO A 406 -3.55 -6.73 -46.82
N GLU A 407 -2.24 -6.92 -46.99
CA GLU A 407 -1.52 -8.10 -46.50
C GLU A 407 -1.48 -8.22 -44.97
N THR A 408 -1.51 -7.10 -44.24
CA THR A 408 -1.62 -7.07 -42.78
C THR A 408 -3.03 -7.49 -42.37
N VAL A 409 -4.06 -6.90 -42.99
CA VAL A 409 -5.47 -7.22 -42.74
C VAL A 409 -5.77 -8.70 -43.02
N ALA A 410 -5.22 -9.25 -44.09
CA ALA A 410 -5.42 -10.67 -44.43
C ALA A 410 -4.71 -11.64 -43.47
N LYS A 411 -3.67 -11.20 -42.77
CA LYS A 411 -2.91 -12.00 -41.80
C LYS A 411 -3.43 -11.87 -40.37
N LEU A 412 -4.11 -10.78 -40.04
CA LEU A 412 -4.77 -10.61 -38.75
C LEU A 412 -5.80 -11.74 -38.58
N LYS A 413 -5.63 -12.53 -37.52
CA LYS A 413 -6.55 -13.60 -37.13
C LYS A 413 -7.01 -13.29 -35.72
N LEU A 414 -8.07 -12.48 -35.65
CA LEU A 414 -8.63 -11.97 -34.41
C LEU A 414 -9.90 -12.76 -34.06
N GLY A 415 -10.13 -12.97 -32.77
CA GLY A 415 -11.37 -13.51 -32.22
C GLY A 415 -12.44 -12.42 -32.04
N SER A 416 -13.69 -12.84 -31.83
CA SER A 416 -14.84 -11.93 -31.66
C SER A 416 -14.69 -10.98 -30.47
N GLU A 417 -14.00 -11.44 -29.42
CA GLU A 417 -13.75 -10.67 -28.19
C GLU A 417 -12.49 -9.80 -28.28
N ASP A 418 -11.65 -9.99 -29.31
CA ASP A 418 -10.44 -9.20 -29.46
C ASP A 418 -10.80 -7.77 -29.87
N ILE A 419 -10.05 -6.79 -29.36
CA ILE A 419 -10.19 -5.40 -29.76
C ILE A 419 -9.06 -5.07 -30.74
N PHE A 420 -9.39 -4.45 -31.87
CA PHE A 420 -8.38 -3.89 -32.78
C PHE A 420 -8.55 -2.37 -32.89
N VAL A 421 -7.53 -1.62 -32.49
CA VAL A 421 -7.50 -0.15 -32.58
C VAL A 421 -6.57 0.29 -33.70
N CYS A 422 -7.07 1.14 -34.59
CA CYS A 422 -6.27 1.76 -35.65
C CYS A 422 -6.81 3.13 -36.06
N LEU A 423 -6.02 3.91 -36.80
CA LEU A 423 -6.49 5.17 -37.38
C LEU A 423 -7.60 4.90 -38.40
N ASP A 424 -8.66 5.70 -38.40
CA ASP A 424 -9.78 5.55 -39.34
C ASP A 424 -9.33 5.68 -40.80
N SER A 425 -8.43 6.63 -41.05
CA SER A 425 -7.82 6.87 -42.37
C SER A 425 -6.84 5.79 -42.83
N ALA A 426 -6.45 4.85 -41.95
CA ALA A 426 -5.48 3.81 -42.27
C ALA A 426 -6.09 2.60 -42.98
N LEU A 427 -7.42 2.42 -42.94
CA LEU A 427 -8.13 1.31 -43.57
C LEU A 427 -9.05 1.79 -44.70
N SER A 428 -9.22 0.97 -45.74
CA SER A 428 -10.32 1.15 -46.69
C SER A 428 -11.64 0.69 -46.07
N ASP A 429 -12.76 1.16 -46.62
CA ASP A 429 -14.09 0.79 -46.12
C ASP A 429 -14.33 -0.73 -46.19
N GLU A 430 -13.85 -1.41 -47.24
CA GLU A 430 -13.95 -2.87 -47.33
C GLU A 430 -13.13 -3.56 -46.24
N ALA A 431 -11.95 -3.02 -45.90
CA ALA A 431 -11.12 -3.56 -44.82
C ALA A 431 -11.75 -3.34 -43.44
N LYS A 432 -12.41 -2.19 -43.22
CA LYS A 432 -13.16 -1.91 -41.98
C LYS A 432 -14.27 -2.93 -41.78
N VAL A 433 -15.11 -3.16 -42.81
CA VAL A 433 -16.20 -4.16 -42.74
C VAL A 433 -15.64 -5.55 -42.43
N LYS A 434 -14.60 -5.98 -43.17
CA LYS A 434 -13.99 -7.29 -42.98
C LYS A 434 -13.45 -7.50 -41.55
N LEU A 435 -12.83 -6.48 -40.96
CA LEU A 435 -12.30 -6.58 -39.59
C LEU A 435 -13.41 -6.49 -38.54
N ALA A 436 -14.44 -5.67 -38.77
CA ALA A 436 -15.59 -5.57 -37.89
C ALA A 436 -16.41 -6.87 -37.82
N ASP A 437 -16.43 -7.67 -38.89
CA ASP A 437 -17.03 -9.01 -38.89
C ASP A 437 -16.24 -10.04 -38.06
N GLN A 438 -14.98 -9.75 -37.74
CA GLN A 438 -14.06 -10.69 -37.05
C GLN A 438 -13.83 -10.33 -35.58
N CYS A 439 -13.80 -9.04 -35.25
CA CYS A 439 -13.37 -8.52 -33.95
C CYS A 439 -14.08 -7.21 -33.60
N ASN A 440 -13.88 -6.71 -32.39
CA ASN A 440 -14.33 -5.39 -31.98
C ASN A 440 -13.39 -4.30 -32.55
N LEU A 441 -13.64 -3.90 -33.79
CA LEU A 441 -12.89 -2.84 -34.47
C LEU A 441 -13.20 -1.47 -33.85
N LYS A 442 -12.14 -0.76 -33.44
CA LYS A 442 -12.18 0.62 -32.94
C LYS A 442 -11.32 1.50 -33.85
N VAL A 443 -11.96 2.24 -34.73
CA VAL A 443 -11.28 3.27 -35.51
C VAL A 443 -11.20 4.56 -34.71
N ILE A 444 -10.03 5.19 -34.74
CA ILE A 444 -9.75 6.46 -34.08
C ILE A 444 -9.34 7.55 -35.04
#